data_AF-K1SC10-F1
#
_entry.id   AF-K1SC10-F1
#
_cell.length_a   1.000
_cell.length_b   1.000
_cell.length_c   1.000
_cell.angle_alpha   90.00
_cell.angle_beta   90.00
_cell.angle_gamma   90.00
#
_symmetry.space_group_name_H-M   'P 1'
#
loop_
_entity.id
_entity.type
_entity.pdbx_description
1 polymer ?
#
loop_
_entity_poly.entity_id
_entity_poly.type
_entity_poly.pdbx_seq_one_letter_code
_entity_poly.pdbx_strand_id
1 'polypeptide(L)'
;TGTISLISKFAPLYDALGNLINILLINIDNTETTNAYSKIQDFEEFFTLIGNYAKVGYAHFNALKCDGYAVNSWYRNVGEKEGTPLNEIIKVHSHFHPDDRRMMLRFFDQVLIREASHLRRDVRILREDGTYTWTRVNVMVRDFRPEDGIIDMVCVNYDITELKETERKLIAARDKAEELDRLKSAFLANMSHEIRTPLNAIVGFSSLLTETEDMKDRKQYMAIVQENTELLLQLISDILDLSKMESGAFEFV
;
A
#
# COMPACT_ATOMS: atom_id res chain seq x y z
N THR A 1 -1.87 46.32 -17.49
CA THR A 1 -0.81 47.11 -16.84
C THR A 1 0.45 46.26 -16.82
N GLY A 2 1.44 46.58 -17.65
CA GLY A 2 2.67 45.78 -17.76
C GLY A 2 3.72 46.33 -16.80
N THR A 3 4.34 45.45 -16.01
CA THR A 3 5.49 45.78 -15.16
C THR A 3 6.76 45.41 -15.92
N ILE A 4 7.69 46.35 -16.08
CA ILE A 4 8.99 46.13 -16.74
C ILE A 4 10.04 46.01 -15.64
N SER A 5 10.86 44.96 -15.68
CA SER A 5 12.00 44.79 -14.76
C SER A 5 13.26 45.34 -15.42
N LEU A 6 13.80 46.43 -14.86
CA LEU A 6 15.01 47.07 -15.36
C LEU A 6 16.18 46.77 -14.43
N ILE A 7 17.34 46.44 -15.00
CA ILE A 7 18.63 46.47 -14.30
C ILE A 7 19.35 47.75 -14.71
N SER A 8 19.61 48.62 -13.75
CA SER A 8 20.36 49.86 -13.96
C SER A 8 21.82 49.68 -13.55
N LYS A 9 22.75 49.99 -14.46
CA LYS A 9 24.18 50.10 -14.16
C LYS A 9 24.61 51.55 -14.26
N PHE A 10 25.45 51.97 -13.33
CA PHE A 10 25.95 53.34 -13.24
C PHE A 10 27.47 53.32 -13.31
N ALA A 11 28.04 54.17 -14.16
CA ALA A 11 29.48 54.38 -14.25
C ALA A 11 29.78 55.89 -14.15
N PRO A 12 30.46 56.34 -13.07
CA PRO A 12 30.88 57.72 -12.95
C PRO A 12 31.98 58.04 -13.97
N LEU A 13 31.88 59.20 -14.62
CA LEU A 13 32.87 59.72 -15.56
C LEU A 13 33.56 60.92 -14.92
N TYR A 14 34.89 60.90 -14.93
CA TYR A 14 35.75 61.92 -14.33
C TYR A 14 36.54 62.67 -15.42
N ASP A 15 36.86 63.93 -15.18
CA ASP A 15 37.78 64.69 -16.03
C ASP A 15 39.25 64.28 -15.80
N ALA A 16 40.17 64.87 -16.58
CA ALA A 16 41.60 64.62 -16.44
C ALA A 16 42.21 65.10 -15.12
N LEU A 17 41.48 65.90 -14.34
CA LEU A 17 41.86 66.38 -13.00
C LEU A 17 41.23 65.53 -11.88
N GLY A 18 40.45 64.50 -12.22
CA GLY A 18 39.80 63.58 -11.28
C GLY A 18 38.47 64.09 -10.71
N ASN A 19 37.91 65.18 -11.22
CA ASN A 19 36.61 65.68 -10.78
C ASN A 19 35.48 64.94 -11.50
N LEU A 20 34.43 64.57 -10.76
CA LEU A 20 33.25 63.94 -11.35
C LEU A 20 32.56 64.93 -12.29
N ILE A 21 32.47 64.57 -13.56
CA ILE A 21 31.85 65.41 -14.60
C ILE A 21 30.48 64.90 -15.02
N ASN A 22 30.28 63.58 -15.02
CA ASN A 22 29.00 62.99 -15.44
C ASN A 22 28.81 61.58 -14.89
N ILE A 23 27.60 61.03 -15.04
CA ILE A 23 27.31 59.63 -14.73
C ILE A 23 26.68 58.99 -15.97
N LEU A 24 27.32 57.95 -16.49
CA LEU A 24 26.72 57.08 -17.50
C LEU A 24 25.74 56.13 -16.81
N LEU A 25 24.49 56.16 -17.26
CA LEU A 25 23.43 55.29 -16.77
C LEU A 25 22.96 54.40 -17.92
N ILE A 26 23.01 53.08 -17.72
CA ILE A 26 22.51 52.09 -18.67
C ILE A 26 21.36 51.36 -18.00
N ASN A 27 20.16 51.45 -18.57
CA ASN A 27 19.01 50.63 -18.18
C ASN A 27 18.89 49.46 -19.15
N ILE A 28 18.95 48.25 -18.63
CA ILE A 28 18.77 47.02 -19.40
C ILE A 28 17.41 46.46 -19.04
N ASP A 29 16.54 46.28 -20.03
CA ASP A 29 15.30 45.55 -19.85
C ASP A 29 15.61 44.07 -19.64
N ASN A 30 15.26 43.56 -18.46
CA ASN A 30 15.45 42.18 -18.04
C ASN A 30 14.10 41.53 -17.69
N THR A 31 13.00 42.06 -18.23
CA THR A 31 11.63 41.61 -17.92
C THR A 31 11.42 40.15 -18.30
N GLU A 32 11.84 39.73 -19.50
CA GLU A 32 11.70 38.34 -19.95
C GLU A 32 12.46 37.36 -19.06
N THR A 33 13.71 37.68 -18.74
CA THR A 33 14.55 36.87 -17.86
C THR A 33 13.98 36.78 -16.46
N THR A 34 13.54 37.90 -15.88
CA THR A 34 12.92 37.94 -14.55
C THR A 34 11.63 37.13 -14.50
N ASN A 35 10.78 37.26 -15.52
CA ASN A 35 9.55 36.48 -15.65
C ASN A 35 9.83 34.97 -15.82
N ALA A 36 10.87 34.61 -16.57
CA ALA A 36 11.27 33.21 -16.72
C ALA A 36 11.77 32.61 -15.41
N TYR A 37 12.63 33.33 -14.66
CA TYR A 37 13.09 32.91 -13.34
C TYR A 37 11.94 32.75 -12.35
N SER A 38 11.02 33.72 -12.28
CA SER A 38 9.85 33.63 -11.41
C SER A 38 8.99 32.42 -11.73
N LYS A 39 8.72 32.15 -13.01
CA LYS A 39 7.94 30.96 -13.42
C LYS A 39 8.62 29.64 -13.04
N ILE A 40 9.95 29.56 -13.14
CA ILE A 40 10.71 28.38 -12.74
C ILE A 40 10.60 28.19 -11.22
N GLN A 41 10.79 29.26 -10.45
CA GLN A 41 10.68 29.21 -9.00
C GLN A 41 9.26 28.81 -8.55
N ASP A 42 8.22 29.43 -9.11
CA ASP A 42 6.82 29.09 -8.81
C ASP A 42 6.53 27.61 -9.11
N PHE A 43 7.09 27.10 -10.21
CA PHE A 43 6.96 25.69 -10.59
C PHE A 43 7.71 24.77 -9.60
N GLU A 44 8.94 25.09 -9.21
CA GLU A 44 9.71 24.30 -8.22
C GLU A 44 9.01 24.26 -6.85
N GLU A 45 8.50 25.40 -6.37
CA GLU A 45 7.73 25.49 -5.14
C GLU A 45 6.44 24.65 -5.23
N PHE A 46 5.71 24.76 -6.34
CA PHE A 46 4.51 23.98 -6.59
C PHE A 46 4.78 22.48 -6.67
N PHE A 47 5.84 22.05 -7.34
CA PHE A 47 6.25 20.65 -7.42
C PHE A 47 6.60 20.08 -6.05
N THR A 48 7.33 20.84 -5.25
CA THR A 48 7.67 20.46 -3.88
C THR A 48 6.42 20.33 -3.00
N LEU A 49 5.47 21.26 -3.13
CA LEU A 49 4.20 21.23 -2.43
C LEU A 49 3.38 19.98 -2.79
N ILE A 50 3.24 19.66 -4.08
CA ILE A 50 2.51 18.46 -4.52
C ILE A 50 3.20 17.20 -4.01
N GLY A 51 4.53 17.10 -4.15
CA GLY A 51 5.28 15.94 -3.67
C GLY A 51 5.09 15.72 -2.17
N ASN A 52 5.11 16.80 -1.37
CA ASN A 52 4.87 16.73 0.06
C ASN A 52 3.43 16.36 0.41
N TYR A 53 2.43 16.96 -0.26
CA TYR A 53 1.02 16.68 -0.02
C TYR A 53 0.64 15.24 -0.41
N ALA A 54 1.07 14.80 -1.59
CA ALA A 54 0.83 13.43 -2.08
C ALA A 54 1.74 12.40 -1.41
N LYS A 55 2.70 12.83 -0.57
CA LYS A 55 3.79 11.99 -0.01
C LYS A 55 4.57 11.22 -1.09
N VAL A 56 4.64 11.80 -2.29
CA VAL A 56 5.41 11.26 -3.41
C VAL A 56 6.75 11.97 -3.44
N GLY A 57 7.81 11.18 -3.35
CA GLY A 57 9.17 11.65 -3.53
C GLY A 57 9.66 11.44 -4.96
N TYR A 58 10.59 12.31 -5.33
CA TYR A 58 11.25 12.35 -6.62
C TYR A 58 12.74 12.56 -6.40
N ALA A 59 13.57 11.81 -7.12
CA ALA A 59 15.00 12.02 -7.21
C ALA A 59 15.45 11.89 -8.65
N HIS A 60 16.41 12.73 -9.03
CA HIS A 60 17.07 12.73 -10.33
C HIS A 60 18.57 12.68 -10.09
N PHE A 61 19.24 11.67 -10.63
CA PHE A 61 20.65 11.45 -10.35
C PHE A 61 21.36 10.72 -11.48
N ASN A 62 22.67 10.93 -11.58
CA ASN A 62 23.55 10.19 -12.46
C ASN A 62 24.04 8.91 -11.77
N ALA A 63 23.82 7.75 -12.37
CA ALA A 63 24.17 6.47 -11.76
C ALA A 63 25.69 6.20 -11.68
N LEU A 64 26.51 6.86 -12.50
CA LEU A 64 27.97 6.71 -12.47
C LEU A 64 28.57 7.53 -11.34
N LYS A 65 28.25 8.84 -11.30
CA LYS A 65 28.79 9.79 -10.33
C LYS A 65 28.05 9.78 -8.98
N CYS A 66 26.82 9.26 -8.97
CA CYS A 66 25.90 9.29 -7.84
C CYS A 66 25.61 10.73 -7.35
N ASP A 67 25.67 11.71 -8.25
CA ASP A 67 25.29 13.10 -8.01
C ASP A 67 23.91 13.40 -8.59
N GLY A 68 23.23 14.42 -8.07
CA GLY A 68 21.87 14.76 -8.45
C GLY A 68 21.15 15.57 -7.40
N TYR A 69 19.82 15.60 -7.49
CA TYR A 69 18.95 16.25 -6.53
C TYR A 69 17.71 15.40 -6.25
N ALA A 70 17.08 15.64 -5.10
CA ALA A 70 15.85 15.00 -4.72
C ALA A 70 14.98 15.96 -3.90
N VAL A 71 13.67 15.80 -3.98
CA VAL A 71 12.73 16.55 -3.13
C VAL A 71 12.67 15.95 -1.72
N ASN A 72 12.28 16.75 -0.73
CA ASN A 72 12.29 16.35 0.68
C ASN A 72 11.45 15.09 0.98
N SER A 73 10.30 14.94 0.30
CA SER A 73 9.48 13.71 0.41
C SER A 73 10.25 12.45 -0.02
N TRP A 74 11.20 12.53 -0.94
CA TRP A 74 12.01 11.38 -1.35
C TRP A 74 12.86 10.84 -0.20
N TYR A 75 13.62 11.72 0.46
CA TYR A 75 14.47 11.36 1.61
C TYR A 75 13.63 10.74 2.73
N ARG A 76 12.52 11.41 3.10
CA ARG A 76 11.60 10.92 4.13
C ARG A 76 11.04 9.54 3.80
N ASN A 77 10.69 9.29 2.54
CA ASN A 77 10.15 8.00 2.11
C ASN A 77 11.19 6.87 2.23
N VAL A 78 12.48 7.13 2.02
CA VAL A 78 13.55 6.13 2.17
C VAL A 78 14.20 6.10 3.56
N GLY A 79 13.69 6.89 4.51
CA GLY A 79 14.19 6.92 5.89
C GLY A 79 15.47 7.73 6.07
N GLU A 80 15.84 8.55 5.08
CA GLU A 80 17.04 9.36 5.10
C GLU A 80 16.76 10.78 5.60
N LYS A 81 17.78 11.42 6.18
CA LYS A 81 17.72 12.83 6.56
C LYS A 81 17.69 13.71 5.31
N GLU A 82 16.82 14.72 5.30
CA GLU A 82 16.70 15.69 4.21
C GLU A 82 18.05 16.39 3.95
N GLY A 83 18.43 16.48 2.67
CA GLY A 83 19.68 17.11 2.24
C GLY A 83 20.94 16.24 2.38
N THR A 84 20.81 14.99 2.82
CA THR A 84 21.92 14.03 2.79
C THR A 84 22.40 13.85 1.34
N PRO A 85 23.71 13.89 1.05
CA PRO A 85 24.22 13.72 -0.30
C PRO A 85 23.76 12.41 -0.95
N LEU A 86 23.31 12.47 -2.21
CA LEU A 86 22.80 11.27 -2.90
C LEU A 86 23.85 10.17 -3.07
N ASN A 87 25.14 10.50 -3.13
CA ASN A 87 26.22 9.52 -3.21
C ASN A 87 26.41 8.72 -1.91
N GLU A 88 25.92 9.20 -0.77
CA GLU A 88 25.91 8.46 0.50
C GLU A 88 24.71 7.52 0.62
N ILE A 89 23.68 7.71 -0.21
CA ILE A 89 22.43 6.94 -0.18
C ILE A 89 22.37 5.96 -1.35
N ILE A 90 22.54 6.45 -2.58
CA ILE A 90 22.47 5.66 -3.81
C ILE A 90 23.66 4.70 -3.85
N LYS A 91 23.40 3.43 -4.17
CA LYS A 91 24.31 2.28 -4.04
C LYS A 91 24.76 1.94 -2.60
N VAL A 92 24.29 2.66 -1.60
CA VAL A 92 24.46 2.27 -0.19
C VAL A 92 23.18 1.65 0.33
N HIS A 93 22.04 2.36 0.25
CA HIS A 93 20.71 1.94 0.67
C HIS A 93 20.71 1.33 2.08
N SER A 94 21.28 2.05 3.05
CA SER A 94 21.48 1.59 4.45
C SER A 94 20.16 1.26 5.16
N HIS A 95 19.12 2.06 4.92
CA HIS A 95 17.80 1.89 5.52
C HIS A 95 16.93 0.82 4.84
N PHE A 96 17.36 0.26 3.72
CA PHE A 96 16.60 -0.79 3.05
C PHE A 96 16.82 -2.12 3.78
N HIS A 97 15.76 -2.91 3.91
CA HIS A 97 15.88 -4.28 4.41
C HIS A 97 16.96 -5.04 3.61
N PRO A 98 17.80 -5.90 4.25
CA PRO A 98 18.95 -6.52 3.61
C PRO A 98 18.68 -7.20 2.25
N ASP A 99 17.54 -7.89 2.11
CA ASP A 99 17.14 -8.52 0.85
C ASP A 99 16.80 -7.51 -0.25
N ASP A 100 16.10 -6.44 0.14
CA ASP A 100 15.64 -5.40 -0.78
C ASP A 100 16.84 -4.54 -1.21
N ARG A 101 17.77 -4.27 -0.28
CA ARG A 101 19.08 -3.65 -0.54
C ARG A 101 19.87 -4.44 -1.59
N ARG A 102 20.04 -5.75 -1.40
CA ARG A 102 20.74 -6.62 -2.38
C ARG A 102 20.10 -6.59 -3.75
N MET A 103 18.77 -6.54 -3.82
CA MET A 103 18.04 -6.43 -5.07
C MET A 103 18.25 -5.07 -5.76
N MET A 104 18.22 -3.97 -5.00
CA MET A 104 18.53 -2.63 -5.53
C MET A 104 19.97 -2.55 -6.07
N LEU A 105 20.95 -3.07 -5.34
CA LEU A 105 22.35 -3.08 -5.79
C LEU A 105 22.53 -3.85 -7.10
N ARG A 106 21.94 -5.06 -7.20
CA ARG A 106 21.96 -5.84 -8.44
C ARG A 106 21.33 -5.09 -9.61
N PHE A 107 20.26 -4.33 -9.37
CA PHE A 107 19.65 -3.52 -10.42
C PHE A 107 20.61 -2.44 -10.93
N PHE A 108 21.35 -1.75 -10.03
CA PHE A 108 22.37 -0.79 -10.46
C PHE A 108 23.47 -1.45 -11.28
N ASP A 109 23.93 -2.65 -10.89
CA ASP A 109 24.93 -3.39 -11.67
C ASP A 109 24.40 -3.75 -13.08
N GLN A 110 23.14 -4.18 -13.18
CA GLN A 110 22.48 -4.49 -14.46
C GLN A 110 22.29 -3.25 -15.35
N VAL A 111 22.04 -2.09 -14.75
CA VAL A 111 21.96 -0.82 -15.49
C VAL A 111 23.32 -0.47 -16.11
N LEU A 112 24.43 -0.68 -15.40
CA LEU A 112 25.78 -0.38 -15.91
C LEU A 112 26.14 -1.19 -17.16
N ILE A 113 25.66 -2.42 -17.25
CA ILE A 113 25.86 -3.31 -18.42
C ILE A 113 24.69 -3.27 -19.43
N ARG A 114 23.76 -2.33 -19.26
CA ARG A 114 22.58 -2.11 -20.13
C ARG A 114 21.63 -3.30 -20.23
N GLU A 115 21.60 -4.16 -19.22
CA GLU A 115 20.64 -5.28 -19.12
C GLU A 115 19.31 -4.84 -18.50
N ALA A 116 19.29 -3.73 -17.76
CA ALA A 116 18.09 -3.17 -17.16
C ALA A 116 18.00 -1.66 -17.40
N SER A 117 16.78 -1.16 -17.61
CA SER A 117 16.50 0.27 -17.81
C SER A 117 15.43 0.81 -16.86
N HIS A 118 14.70 -0.05 -16.16
CA HIS A 118 13.73 0.36 -15.15
C HIS A 118 13.51 -0.71 -14.08
N LEU A 119 13.04 -0.30 -12.92
CA LEU A 119 12.66 -1.15 -11.80
C LEU A 119 11.41 -0.61 -11.13
N ARG A 120 10.47 -1.49 -10.81
CA ARG A 120 9.32 -1.20 -9.94
C ARG A 120 9.23 -2.25 -8.85
N ARG A 121 9.42 -1.82 -7.59
CA ARG A 121 9.42 -2.71 -6.43
C ARG A 121 8.83 -2.07 -5.20
N ASP A 122 8.25 -2.90 -4.36
CA ASP A 122 7.84 -2.56 -2.99
C ASP A 122 8.99 -3.00 -2.10
N VAL A 123 9.57 -2.06 -1.36
CA VAL A 123 10.74 -2.27 -0.51
C VAL A 123 10.40 -1.94 0.94
N ARG A 124 11.04 -2.65 1.86
CA ARG A 124 10.94 -2.39 3.29
C ARG A 124 12.01 -1.40 3.69
N ILE A 125 11.58 -0.32 4.32
CA ILE A 125 12.41 0.77 4.81
C ILE A 125 12.40 0.74 6.33
N LEU A 126 13.58 0.63 6.92
CA LEU A 126 13.82 0.73 8.35
C LEU A 126 13.65 2.18 8.79
N ARG A 127 12.78 2.40 9.78
CA ARG A 127 12.54 3.71 10.39
C ARG A 127 13.40 3.88 11.65
N GLU A 128 13.48 5.11 12.14
CA GLU A 128 14.26 5.46 13.35
C GLU A 128 13.80 4.70 14.61
N ASP A 129 12.52 4.32 14.67
CA ASP A 129 11.93 3.53 15.75
C ASP A 129 12.25 2.02 15.66
N GLY A 130 13.00 1.59 14.64
CA GLY A 130 13.37 0.19 14.39
C GLY A 130 12.30 -0.61 13.66
N THR A 131 11.16 -0.01 13.30
CA THR A 131 10.10 -0.68 12.54
C THR A 131 10.38 -0.64 11.04
N TYR A 132 9.76 -1.57 10.30
CA TYR A 132 9.77 -1.57 8.84
C TYR A 132 8.45 -1.04 8.28
N THR A 133 8.57 -0.06 7.41
CA THR A 133 7.48 0.45 6.57
C THR A 133 7.66 0.00 5.13
N TRP A 134 6.58 0.01 4.36
CA TRP A 134 6.63 -0.33 2.94
C TRP A 134 6.65 0.93 2.10
N THR A 135 7.64 1.03 1.21
CA THR A 135 7.74 2.11 0.23
C THR A 135 7.79 1.51 -1.17
N ARG A 136 6.98 2.03 -2.07
CA ARG A 136 7.10 1.68 -3.49
C ARG A 136 8.17 2.55 -4.11
N VAL A 137 9.10 1.93 -4.83
CA VAL A 137 10.21 2.58 -5.53
C VAL A 137 10.11 2.24 -7.01
N ASN A 138 10.02 3.27 -7.83
CA ASN A 138 10.04 3.20 -9.29
C ASN A 138 11.26 3.96 -9.78
N VAL A 139 12.18 3.27 -10.44
CA VAL A 139 13.39 3.89 -10.99
C VAL A 139 13.44 3.61 -12.49
N MET A 140 13.83 4.60 -13.29
CA MET A 140 14.05 4.45 -14.72
C MET A 140 15.28 5.20 -15.19
N VAL A 141 15.96 4.65 -16.21
CA VAL A 141 17.04 5.30 -16.95
C VAL A 141 16.40 6.20 -18.02
N ARG A 142 16.71 7.48 -17.98
CA ARG A 142 16.27 8.50 -18.96
C ARG A 142 17.23 8.63 -20.13
N ASP A 143 18.53 8.59 -19.84
CA ASP A 143 19.60 8.74 -20.84
C ASP A 143 20.77 7.81 -20.50
N PHE A 144 21.38 7.21 -21.51
CA PHE A 144 22.45 6.23 -21.37
C PHE A 144 23.56 6.52 -22.39
N ARG A 145 24.55 7.30 -21.94
CA ARG A 145 25.78 7.69 -22.66
C ARG A 145 26.97 7.57 -21.71
N PRO A 146 27.37 6.34 -21.33
CA PRO A 146 28.44 6.12 -20.36
C PRO A 146 29.79 6.69 -20.79
N GLU A 147 30.05 6.79 -22.10
CA GLU A 147 31.21 7.46 -22.69
C GLU A 147 31.32 8.95 -22.32
N ASP A 148 30.18 9.63 -22.18
CA ASP A 148 30.08 11.02 -21.71
C ASP A 148 30.02 11.10 -20.16
N GLY A 149 30.09 9.95 -19.48
CA GLY A 149 29.85 9.84 -18.05
C GLY A 149 28.38 10.07 -17.66
N ILE A 150 27.43 9.82 -18.56
CA ILE A 150 26.00 10.06 -18.38
C ILE A 150 25.24 8.74 -18.32
N ILE A 151 24.73 8.40 -17.13
CA ILE A 151 23.65 7.42 -16.96
C ILE A 151 22.59 8.10 -16.11
N ASP A 152 21.69 8.79 -16.79
CA ASP A 152 20.71 9.67 -16.16
C ASP A 152 19.51 8.86 -15.66
N MET A 153 19.18 8.94 -14.38
CA MET A 153 18.13 8.15 -13.76
C MET A 153 17.15 9.01 -12.98
N VAL A 154 15.88 8.63 -13.05
CA VAL A 154 14.80 9.23 -12.27
C VAL A 154 14.21 8.17 -11.36
N CYS A 155 14.01 8.52 -10.10
CA CYS A 155 13.35 7.70 -9.10
C CYS A 155 12.11 8.43 -8.58
N VAL A 156 11.00 7.71 -8.49
CA VAL A 156 9.79 8.12 -7.78
C VAL A 156 9.52 7.12 -6.67
N ASN A 157 9.25 7.60 -5.46
CA ASN A 157 8.90 6.75 -4.33
C ASN A 157 7.69 7.28 -3.57
N TYR A 158 6.95 6.38 -2.91
CA TYR A 158 5.84 6.76 -2.02
C TYR A 158 5.57 5.64 -1.03
N ASP A 159 5.18 6.03 0.19
CA ASP A 159 4.82 5.11 1.25
C ASP A 159 3.51 4.37 0.90
N ILE A 160 3.52 3.04 1.03
CA ILE A 160 2.38 2.16 0.78
C ILE A 160 2.03 1.30 2.02
N THR A 161 2.52 1.68 3.19
CA THR A 161 2.31 0.95 4.45
C THR A 161 0.83 0.86 4.79
N GLU A 162 0.13 2.00 4.78
CA GLU A 162 -1.31 2.06 5.04
C GLU A 162 -2.11 1.20 4.03
N LEU A 163 -1.69 1.22 2.76
CA LEU A 163 -2.29 0.40 1.72
C LEU A 163 -2.11 -1.11 2.02
N LYS A 164 -0.90 -1.52 2.40
CA LYS A 164 -0.56 -2.91 2.75
C LYS A 164 -1.28 -3.37 4.03
N GLU A 165 -1.39 -2.51 5.03
CA GLU A 165 -2.11 -2.82 6.25
C GLU A 165 -3.61 -3.00 6.00
N THR A 166 -4.19 -2.14 5.18
CA THR A 166 -5.60 -2.24 4.78
C THR A 166 -5.85 -3.51 3.98
N GLU A 167 -5.00 -3.81 3.01
CA GLU A 167 -5.04 -5.06 2.23
C GLU A 167 -4.97 -6.29 3.15
N ARG A 168 -4.06 -6.31 4.13
CA ARG A 168 -3.94 -7.40 5.10
C ARG A 168 -5.18 -7.56 5.98
N LYS A 169 -5.76 -6.45 6.45
CA LYS A 169 -6.99 -6.47 7.26
C LYS A 169 -8.17 -7.01 6.45
N LEU A 170 -8.29 -6.61 5.18
CA LEU A 170 -9.32 -7.09 4.27
C LEU A 170 -9.20 -8.59 4.00
N ILE A 171 -7.98 -9.08 3.73
CA ILE A 171 -7.72 -10.51 3.53
C ILE A 171 -8.10 -11.30 4.79
N ALA A 172 -7.65 -10.86 5.97
CA ALA A 172 -7.98 -11.53 7.23
C ALA A 172 -9.50 -11.54 7.52
N ALA A 173 -10.20 -10.46 7.22
CA ALA A 173 -11.65 -10.38 7.37
C ALA A 173 -12.39 -11.32 6.39
N ARG A 174 -11.94 -11.38 5.14
CA ARG A 174 -12.47 -12.31 4.13
C ARG A 174 -12.25 -13.75 4.57
N ASP A 175 -11.04 -14.13 4.94
CA ASP A 175 -10.70 -15.51 5.32
C ASP A 175 -11.51 -15.96 6.54
N LYS A 176 -11.73 -15.04 7.50
CA LYS A 176 -12.62 -15.29 8.64
C LYS A 176 -14.08 -15.49 8.21
N ALA A 177 -14.57 -14.70 7.27
CA ALA A 177 -15.93 -14.84 6.75
C ALA A 177 -16.12 -16.15 5.97
N GLU A 178 -15.14 -16.52 5.13
CA GLU A 178 -15.15 -17.78 4.39
C GLU A 178 -15.13 -19.00 5.32
N GLU A 179 -14.33 -18.96 6.39
CA GLU A 179 -14.30 -20.05 7.37
C GLU A 179 -15.63 -20.16 8.15
N LEU A 180 -16.23 -19.03 8.54
CA LEU A 180 -17.56 -19.04 9.17
C LEU A 180 -18.64 -19.60 8.25
N ASP A 181 -18.63 -19.23 6.97
CA ASP A 181 -19.59 -19.73 5.99
C ASP A 181 -19.42 -21.24 5.74
N ARG A 182 -18.16 -21.72 5.69
CA ARG A 182 -17.85 -23.15 5.61
C ARG A 182 -18.34 -23.91 6.83
N LEU A 183 -18.06 -23.40 8.04
CA LEU A 183 -18.53 -24.01 9.28
C LEU A 183 -20.05 -24.04 9.37
N LYS A 184 -20.71 -22.95 8.95
CA LYS A 184 -22.18 -22.87 8.87
C LYS A 184 -22.74 -23.90 7.89
N SER A 185 -22.14 -24.02 6.71
CA SER A 185 -22.55 -25.01 5.70
C SER A 185 -22.37 -26.44 6.21
N ALA A 186 -21.23 -26.73 6.85
CA ALA A 186 -20.96 -28.04 7.45
C ALA A 186 -21.95 -28.34 8.59
N PHE A 187 -22.25 -27.36 9.43
CA PHE A 187 -23.25 -27.47 10.49
C PHE A 187 -24.64 -27.80 9.92
N LEU A 188 -25.12 -27.05 8.93
CA LEU A 188 -26.44 -27.29 8.30
C LEU A 188 -26.52 -28.65 7.62
N ALA A 189 -25.44 -29.09 6.97
CA ALA A 189 -25.36 -30.42 6.36
C ALA A 189 -25.46 -31.52 7.43
N ASN A 190 -24.69 -31.40 8.52
CA ASN A 190 -24.72 -32.35 9.63
C ASN A 190 -26.11 -32.39 10.28
N MET A 191 -26.72 -31.23 10.57
CA MET A 191 -28.07 -31.17 11.14
C MET A 191 -29.11 -31.83 10.23
N SER A 192 -28.99 -31.66 8.91
CA SER A 192 -29.87 -32.32 7.95
C SER A 192 -29.75 -33.85 7.98
N HIS A 193 -28.54 -34.37 8.22
CA HIS A 193 -28.31 -35.80 8.40
C HIS A 193 -28.86 -36.31 9.74
N GLU A 194 -28.58 -35.59 10.83
CA GLU A 194 -29.05 -35.94 12.18
C GLU A 194 -30.58 -35.89 12.31
N ILE A 195 -31.27 -35.02 11.55
CA ILE A 195 -32.74 -34.98 11.51
C ILE A 195 -33.31 -36.14 10.67
N ARG A 196 -32.66 -36.49 9.55
CA ARG A 196 -33.18 -37.50 8.61
C ARG A 196 -33.21 -38.90 9.22
N THR A 197 -32.21 -39.25 10.02
CA THR A 197 -32.09 -40.58 10.62
C THR A 197 -33.28 -40.95 11.53
N PRO A 198 -33.61 -40.17 12.58
CA PRO A 198 -34.77 -40.46 13.42
C PRO A 198 -36.09 -40.30 12.67
N LEU A 199 -36.19 -39.32 11.75
CA LEU A 199 -37.40 -39.15 10.94
C LEU A 199 -37.69 -40.38 10.07
N ASN A 200 -36.67 -40.95 9.42
CA ASN A 200 -36.81 -42.16 8.63
C ASN A 200 -37.19 -43.37 9.48
N ALA A 201 -36.64 -43.48 10.70
CA ALA A 201 -37.05 -44.52 11.65
C ALA A 201 -38.53 -44.36 12.04
N ILE A 202 -38.97 -43.15 12.41
CA ILE A 202 -40.36 -42.86 12.75
C ILE A 202 -41.30 -43.23 11.61
N VAL A 203 -41.01 -42.80 10.38
CA VAL A 203 -41.85 -43.10 9.21
C VAL A 203 -41.86 -44.60 8.92
N GLY A 204 -40.70 -45.25 8.88
CA GLY A 204 -40.59 -46.68 8.56
C GLY A 204 -41.30 -47.58 9.56
N PHE A 205 -41.07 -47.37 10.87
CA PHE A 205 -41.73 -48.16 11.91
C PHE A 205 -43.22 -47.83 12.04
N SER A 206 -43.64 -46.60 11.74
CA SER A 206 -45.07 -46.24 11.66
C SER A 206 -45.77 -46.97 10.51
N SER A 207 -45.12 -47.12 9.35
CA SER A 207 -45.66 -47.94 8.26
C SER A 207 -45.78 -49.41 8.65
N LEU A 208 -44.74 -49.99 9.27
CA LEU A 208 -44.77 -51.38 9.73
C LEU A 208 -45.85 -51.65 10.79
N LEU A 209 -46.17 -50.67 11.63
CA LEU A 209 -47.27 -50.76 12.60
C LEU A 209 -48.65 -50.97 11.96
N THR A 210 -48.84 -50.50 10.73
CA THR A 210 -50.10 -50.70 9.99
C THR A 210 -50.22 -52.06 9.34
N GLU A 211 -49.09 -52.73 9.06
CA GLU A 211 -49.02 -54.03 8.39
C GLU A 211 -48.87 -55.21 9.37
N THR A 212 -48.50 -54.94 10.63
CA THR A 212 -48.20 -55.97 11.63
C THR A 212 -49.42 -56.33 12.47
N GLU A 213 -49.76 -57.62 12.52
CA GLU A 213 -50.84 -58.16 13.36
C GLU A 213 -50.36 -58.65 14.74
N ASP A 214 -49.06 -58.96 14.89
CA ASP A 214 -48.50 -59.41 16.17
C ASP A 214 -48.37 -58.26 17.20
N MET A 215 -48.94 -58.46 18.38
CA MET A 215 -48.99 -57.45 19.43
C MET A 215 -47.62 -57.18 20.07
N LYS A 216 -46.69 -58.15 20.02
CA LYS A 216 -45.35 -57.98 20.60
C LYS A 216 -44.49 -57.10 19.68
N ASP A 217 -44.49 -57.38 18.38
CA ASP A 217 -43.78 -56.58 17.38
C ASP A 217 -44.34 -55.15 17.31
N ARG A 218 -45.67 -54.98 17.39
CA ARG A 218 -46.30 -53.64 17.49
C ARG A 218 -45.80 -52.84 18.68
N LYS A 219 -45.69 -53.45 19.88
CA LYS A 219 -45.16 -52.75 21.06
C LYS A 219 -43.71 -52.33 20.85
N GLN A 220 -42.90 -53.16 20.20
CA GLN A 220 -41.50 -52.84 19.92
C GLN A 220 -41.38 -51.68 18.90
N TYR A 221 -42.15 -51.71 17.81
CA TYR A 221 -42.16 -50.62 16.83
C TYR A 221 -42.69 -49.31 17.44
N MET A 222 -43.72 -49.34 18.27
CA MET A 222 -44.19 -48.16 19.00
C MET A 222 -43.11 -47.58 19.92
N ALA A 223 -42.33 -48.42 20.59
CA ALA A 223 -41.21 -47.95 21.42
C ALA A 223 -40.12 -47.25 20.60
N ILE A 224 -39.76 -47.82 19.44
CA ILE A 224 -38.76 -47.20 18.54
C ILE A 224 -39.25 -45.85 18.00
N VAL A 225 -40.53 -45.75 17.61
CA VAL A 225 -41.13 -44.49 17.17
C VAL A 225 -41.08 -43.44 18.29
N GLN A 226 -41.45 -43.82 19.51
CA GLN A 226 -41.42 -42.91 20.67
C GLN A 226 -40.01 -42.39 20.95
N GLU A 227 -39.02 -43.30 21.03
CA GLU A 227 -37.62 -42.95 21.29
C GLU A 227 -37.04 -42.00 20.23
N ASN A 228 -37.30 -42.27 18.94
CA ASN A 228 -36.83 -41.41 17.85
C ASN A 228 -37.55 -40.06 17.82
N THR A 229 -38.81 -40.00 18.27
CA THR A 229 -39.56 -38.74 18.40
C THR A 229 -38.95 -37.87 19.50
N GLU A 230 -38.63 -38.45 20.65
CA GLU A 230 -37.96 -37.75 21.75
C GLU A 230 -36.57 -37.24 21.34
N LEU A 231 -35.78 -38.08 20.66
CA LEU A 231 -34.47 -37.69 20.13
C LEU A 231 -34.57 -36.52 19.14
N LEU A 232 -35.53 -36.57 18.22
CA LEU A 232 -35.74 -35.51 17.23
C LEU A 232 -36.16 -34.18 17.88
N LEU A 233 -37.04 -34.24 18.90
CA LEU A 233 -37.44 -33.04 19.64
C LEU A 233 -36.26 -32.42 20.39
N GLN A 234 -35.39 -33.24 20.99
CA GLN A 234 -34.19 -32.76 21.65
C GLN A 234 -33.23 -32.09 20.65
N LEU A 235 -32.97 -32.72 19.49
CA LEU A 235 -32.15 -32.14 18.43
C LEU A 235 -32.68 -30.79 17.95
N ILE A 236 -34.01 -30.66 17.76
CA ILE A 236 -34.62 -29.38 17.37
C ILE A 236 -34.44 -28.33 18.46
N SER A 237 -34.60 -28.70 19.74
CA SER A 237 -34.38 -27.79 20.86
C SER A 237 -32.95 -27.27 20.89
N ASP A 238 -31.97 -28.17 20.76
CA ASP A 238 -30.55 -27.82 20.78
C ASP A 238 -30.19 -26.85 19.63
N ILE A 239 -30.77 -27.04 18.43
CA ILE A 239 -30.59 -26.13 17.28
C ILE A 239 -31.21 -24.76 17.56
N LEU A 240 -32.40 -24.71 18.17
CA LEU A 240 -33.07 -23.45 18.50
C LEU A 240 -32.30 -22.66 19.55
N ASP A 241 -31.76 -23.33 20.56
CA ASP A 241 -30.97 -22.69 21.60
C ASP A 241 -29.66 -22.14 21.02
N LEU A 242 -29.00 -22.87 20.12
CA LEU A 242 -27.85 -22.35 19.39
C LEU A 242 -28.19 -21.10 18.54
N SER A 243 -29.33 -21.11 17.83
CA SER A 243 -29.79 -19.97 17.01
C SER A 243 -30.08 -18.72 17.86
N LYS A 244 -30.60 -18.90 19.08
CA LYS A 244 -30.74 -17.81 20.05
C LYS A 244 -29.39 -17.27 20.52
N MET A 245 -28.37 -18.13 20.66
CA MET A 245 -27.01 -17.69 21.04
C MET A 245 -26.41 -16.83 19.93
N GLU A 246 -26.52 -17.25 18.68
CA GLU A 246 -25.97 -16.54 17.53
C GLU A 246 -26.63 -15.17 17.28
N SER A 247 -27.94 -15.06 17.52
CA SER A 247 -28.67 -13.79 17.36
C SER A 247 -28.45 -12.80 18.51
N GLY A 248 -27.67 -13.16 19.54
CA GLY A 248 -27.43 -12.34 20.73
C GLY A 248 -28.67 -12.20 21.62
N ALA A 249 -29.69 -13.04 21.45
CA ALA A 249 -30.97 -12.97 22.13
C ALA A 249 -31.00 -13.71 23.49
N PHE A 250 -29.84 -13.95 24.11
CA PHE A 250 -29.77 -14.49 25.46
C PHE A 250 -29.99 -13.36 26.48
N GLU A 251 -31.25 -13.14 26.85
CA GLU A 251 -31.57 -12.54 28.15
C GLU A 251 -31.38 -13.61 29.23
N PHE A 252 -30.37 -13.42 30.08
CA PHE A 252 -30.32 -14.12 31.36
C PHE A 252 -31.51 -13.64 32.20
N VAL A 253 -32.43 -14.54 32.52
CA VAL A 253 -33.46 -14.35 33.57
C VAL A 253 -33.00 -15.05 34.83
#